data_AF-A0AAD9RQJ7-F1
#
_entry.id   AF-A0AAD9RQJ7-F1
#
_cell.length_a   1.000
_cell.length_b   1.000
_cell.length_c   1.000
_cell.angle_alpha   90.00
_cell.angle_beta   90.00
_cell.angle_gamma   90.00
#
_symmetry.space_group_name_H-M   'P 1'
#
loop_
_entity.id
_entity.type
_entity.pdbx_description
1 polymer ?
#
loop_
_entity_poly.entity_id
_entity_poly.type
_entity_poly.pdbx_seq_one_letter_code
_entity_poly.pdbx_strand_id
1 'polypeptide(L)'
;MSGRKTYDIAPEEREVKEWRAARRLELRNEYMRELYDPKRTEPLLDTGILRFVSTRAQLEKLYTPTVRNVIPFFLIIGLMWGTAEVLNRRRAKREHLYQTGQISYADRVYKYK
;
A
#
# COMPACT_ATOMS: atom_id res chain seq x y z
N MET A 1 -29.98 8.72 23.10
CA MET A 1 -30.11 8.49 21.65
C MET A 1 -29.62 9.73 20.93
N SER A 2 -28.42 9.68 20.33
CA SER A 2 -27.75 10.83 19.73
C SER A 2 -28.46 11.27 18.44
N GLY A 3 -28.73 12.58 18.32
CA GLY A 3 -29.60 13.17 17.32
C GLY A 3 -29.12 12.97 15.89
N ARG A 4 -30.00 12.40 15.05
CA ARG A 4 -29.83 12.44 13.60
C ARG A 4 -30.38 13.77 13.11
N LYS A 5 -29.49 14.66 12.69
CA LYS A 5 -29.85 15.80 11.86
C LYS A 5 -30.32 15.23 10.52
N THR A 6 -31.63 15.24 10.29
CA THR A 6 -32.21 14.99 8.96
C THR A 6 -31.86 16.19 8.09
N TYR A 7 -30.98 15.97 7.12
CA TYR A 7 -30.73 16.94 6.06
C TYR A 7 -31.76 16.68 4.96
N ASP A 8 -32.37 17.74 4.44
CA ASP A 8 -33.19 17.65 3.23
C ASP A 8 -32.25 17.33 2.06
N ILE A 9 -32.35 16.10 1.57
CA ILE A 9 -31.55 15.60 0.45
C ILE A 9 -32.19 16.13 -0.83
N ALA A 10 -31.39 16.67 -1.75
CA ALA A 10 -31.90 17.08 -3.06
C ALA A 10 -32.53 15.87 -3.78
N PRO A 11 -33.59 16.05 -4.59
CA PRO A 11 -34.28 14.93 -5.26
C PRO A 11 -33.33 14.00 -6.04
N GLU A 12 -32.32 14.55 -6.70
CA GLU A 12 -31.28 13.80 -7.45
C GLU A 12 -30.43 12.92 -6.53
N GLU A 13 -29.99 13.45 -5.40
CA GLU A 13 -29.19 12.69 -4.42
C GLU A 13 -30.02 11.56 -3.78
N ARG A 14 -31.34 11.76 -3.66
CA ARG A 14 -32.26 10.73 -3.17
C ARG A 14 -32.33 9.55 -4.15
N GLU A 15 -32.47 9.84 -5.43
CA GLU A 15 -32.48 8.83 -6.49
C GLU A 15 -31.17 8.02 -6.50
N VAL A 16 -30.01 8.68 -6.41
CA VAL A 16 -28.71 8.01 -6.34
C VAL A 16 -28.62 7.10 -5.11
N LYS A 17 -29.15 7.54 -3.97
CA LYS A 17 -29.15 6.75 -2.73
C LYS A 17 -30.06 5.53 -2.84
N GLU A 18 -31.25 5.70 -3.39
CA GLU A 18 -32.21 4.62 -3.66
C GLU A 18 -31.59 3.59 -4.63
N TRP A 19 -30.98 4.06 -5.72
CA TRP A 19 -30.28 3.20 -6.67
C TRP A 19 -29.13 2.40 -6.03
N ARG A 20 -28.28 3.05 -5.21
CA ARG A 20 -27.20 2.34 -4.49
C ARG A 20 -27.75 1.31 -3.49
N ALA A 21 -28.87 1.63 -2.83
CA ALA A 21 -29.51 0.73 -1.89
C ALA A 21 -30.10 -0.49 -2.61
N ALA A 22 -30.80 -0.27 -3.72
CA ALA A 22 -31.33 -1.32 -4.58
C ALA A 22 -30.20 -2.25 -5.07
N ARG A 23 -29.12 -1.67 -5.60
CA ARG A 23 -27.97 -2.45 -6.08
C ARG A 23 -27.31 -3.28 -4.98
N ARG A 24 -27.22 -2.74 -3.75
CA ARG A 24 -26.67 -3.48 -2.60
C ARG A 24 -27.57 -4.65 -2.19
N LEU A 25 -28.89 -4.47 -2.26
CA LEU A 25 -29.85 -5.53 -1.96
C LEU A 25 -29.77 -6.66 -3.00
N GLU A 26 -29.66 -6.31 -4.28
CA GLU A 26 -29.45 -7.30 -5.36
C GLU A 26 -28.22 -8.18 -5.10
N LEU A 27 -27.05 -7.56 -4.92
CA LEU A 27 -25.80 -8.29 -4.66
C LEU A 27 -25.86 -9.13 -3.38
N ARG A 28 -26.53 -8.64 -2.34
CA ARG A 28 -26.75 -9.39 -1.11
C ARG A 28 -27.64 -10.61 -1.36
N ASN A 29 -28.71 -10.46 -2.13
CA ASN A 29 -29.62 -11.55 -2.43
C ASN A 29 -28.94 -12.63 -3.28
N GLU A 30 -28.12 -12.23 -4.25
CA GLU A 30 -27.27 -13.14 -5.03
C GLU A 30 -26.33 -13.92 -4.11
N TYR A 31 -25.61 -13.23 -3.22
CA TYR A 31 -24.73 -13.85 -2.24
C TYR A 31 -25.46 -14.83 -1.32
N MET A 32 -26.62 -14.44 -0.78
CA MET A 32 -27.41 -15.30 0.10
C MET A 32 -27.93 -16.54 -0.64
N ARG A 33 -28.37 -16.38 -1.89
CA ARG A 33 -28.82 -17.50 -2.73
C ARG A 33 -27.71 -18.52 -2.92
N GLU A 34 -26.49 -18.07 -3.17
CA GLU A 34 -25.33 -18.94 -3.33
C GLU A 34 -24.84 -19.56 -2.02
N LEU A 35 -24.94 -18.82 -0.91
CA LEU A 35 -24.53 -19.27 0.42
C LEU A 35 -25.43 -20.39 0.95
N TYR A 36 -26.73 -20.29 0.71
CA TYR A 36 -27.71 -21.26 1.20
C TYR A 36 -27.97 -22.43 0.24
N ASP A 37 -27.24 -22.53 -0.88
CA ASP A 37 -27.37 -23.67 -1.79
C ASP A 37 -26.68 -24.91 -1.20
N PRO A 38 -27.43 -25.96 -0.80
CA PRO A 38 -26.85 -27.15 -0.18
C PRO A 38 -26.05 -28.02 -1.17
N LYS A 39 -26.18 -27.79 -2.48
CA LYS A 39 -25.46 -28.55 -3.51
C LYS A 39 -24.08 -27.98 -3.81
N ARG A 40 -23.79 -26.76 -3.34
CA ARG A 40 -22.53 -26.08 -3.61
C ARG A 40 -21.41 -26.65 -2.74
N THR A 41 -20.35 -27.11 -3.39
CA THR A 41 -19.12 -27.62 -2.74
C THR A 41 -17.96 -26.63 -2.80
N GLU A 42 -18.01 -25.68 -3.74
CA GLU A 42 -16.96 -24.69 -3.97
C GLU A 42 -17.12 -23.45 -3.09
N PRO A 43 -16.01 -22.79 -2.69
CA PRO A 43 -16.07 -21.53 -1.95
C PRO A 43 -16.78 -20.43 -2.75
N LEU A 44 -17.38 -19.47 -2.02
CA LEU A 44 -18.01 -18.29 -2.60
C LEU A 44 -16.94 -17.36 -3.16
N LEU A 45 -17.00 -17.12 -4.48
CA LEU A 45 -16.08 -16.22 -5.16
C LEU A 45 -16.79 -14.90 -5.47
N ASP A 46 -16.42 -13.85 -4.72
CA ASP A 46 -16.89 -12.50 -5.02
C ASP A 46 -16.18 -11.96 -6.27
N THR A 47 -16.97 -11.69 -7.31
CA THR A 47 -16.48 -11.09 -8.56
C THR A 47 -15.87 -9.71 -8.36
N GLY A 48 -16.32 -8.94 -7.36
CA GLY A 48 -15.76 -7.64 -7.00
C GLY A 48 -14.34 -7.76 -6.46
N ILE A 49 -14.12 -8.69 -5.53
CA ILE A 49 -12.77 -9.00 -4.99
C ILE A 49 -11.89 -9.53 -6.11
N LEU A 50 -12.39 -10.45 -6.94
CA LEU A 50 -11.64 -11.01 -8.06
C LEU A 50 -11.14 -9.91 -9.01
N ARG A 51 -12.01 -8.95 -9.37
CA ARG A 51 -11.64 -7.80 -10.23
C ARG A 51 -10.62 -6.90 -9.56
N PHE A 52 -10.74 -6.64 -8.26
CA PHE A 52 -9.77 -5.84 -7.52
C PHE A 52 -8.39 -6.52 -7.49
N VAL A 53 -8.34 -7.82 -7.23
CA VAL A 53 -7.08 -8.57 -7.23
C VAL A 53 -6.49 -8.65 -8.63
N SER A 54 -7.31 -8.91 -9.65
CA SER A 54 -6.84 -9.02 -11.04
C SER A 54 -6.30 -7.70 -11.58
N THR A 55 -6.95 -6.57 -11.28
CA THR A 55 -6.47 -5.23 -11.65
C THR A 55 -5.14 -4.90 -10.97
N ARG A 56 -4.94 -5.31 -9.71
CA ARG A 56 -3.66 -5.17 -9.01
C ARG A 56 -2.56 -6.03 -9.63
N ALA A 57 -2.88 -7.26 -10.02
CA ALA A 57 -1.93 -8.13 -10.71
C ALA A 57 -1.51 -7.58 -12.09
N GLN A 58 -2.38 -6.79 -12.74
CA GLN A 58 -2.15 -6.20 -14.04
C GLN A 58 -1.60 -4.76 -13.99
N LEU A 59 -1.11 -4.29 -12.83
CA LEU A 59 -0.62 -2.92 -12.66
C LEU A 59 0.46 -2.55 -13.68
N GLU A 60 1.35 -3.49 -14.04
CA GLU A 60 2.39 -3.25 -15.04
C GLU A 60 1.82 -2.92 -16.42
N LYS A 61 0.72 -3.57 -16.81
CA LYS A 61 0.06 -3.33 -18.11
C LYS A 61 -0.75 -2.04 -18.12
N LEU A 62 -1.30 -1.66 -16.96
CA LEU A 62 -2.09 -0.45 -16.79
C LEU A 62 -1.23 0.78 -16.47
N TYR A 63 0.07 0.60 -16.25
CA TYR A 63 0.97 1.67 -15.86
C TYR A 63 1.15 2.67 -17.00
N THR A 64 0.91 3.94 -16.69
CA THR A 64 1.20 5.05 -17.59
C THR A 64 2.36 5.88 -17.02
N PRO A 65 3.44 6.10 -17.79
CA PRO A 65 4.57 6.90 -17.33
C PRO A 65 4.18 8.39 -17.32
N THR A 66 3.65 8.84 -16.19
CA THR A 66 3.37 10.25 -15.91
C THR A 66 4.39 10.80 -14.91
N VAL A 67 4.62 12.11 -14.91
CA VAL A 67 5.57 12.75 -13.97
C VAL A 67 5.24 12.37 -12.52
N ARG A 68 3.94 12.38 -12.16
CA ARG A 68 3.47 11.98 -10.83
C ARG A 68 3.85 10.55 -10.46
N ASN A 69 3.78 9.63 -11.42
CA ASN A 69 4.06 8.20 -11.20
C ASN A 69 5.56 7.90 -11.11
N VAL A 70 6.41 8.75 -11.70
CA VAL A 70 7.87 8.54 -11.72
C VAL A 70 8.57 9.13 -10.49
N ILE A 71 8.01 10.15 -9.83
CA ILE A 71 8.57 10.73 -8.58
C ILE A 71 8.96 9.68 -7.51
N PRO A 72 8.11 8.70 -7.14
CA PRO A 72 8.47 7.73 -6.12
C PRO A 72 9.70 6.87 -6.49
N PHE A 73 9.92 6.63 -7.78
CA PHE A 73 11.10 5.90 -8.26
C PHE A 73 12.40 6.68 -7.96
N PHE A 74 12.40 7.99 -8.23
CA PHE A 74 13.55 8.84 -7.88
C PHE A 74 13.75 9.00 -6.38
N LEU A 75 12.67 8.97 -5.59
CA LEU A 75 12.77 8.99 -4.13
C LEU A 75 13.50 7.74 -3.59
N ILE A 76 13.21 6.56 -4.16
CA ILE A 76 13.89 5.31 -3.80
C ILE A 76 15.39 5.38 -4.17
N ILE A 77 15.71 5.84 -5.38
CA ILE A 77 17.10 6.02 -5.82
C ILE A 77 17.84 7.01 -4.93
N GLY A 78 17.20 8.15 -4.61
CA GLY A 78 17.78 9.16 -3.74
C GLY A 78 18.06 8.64 -2.33
N LEU A 79 17.16 7.81 -1.78
CA LEU A 79 17.36 7.18 -0.47
C LEU A 79 18.52 6.16 -0.51
N MET A 80 18.60 5.36 -1.58
CA MET A 80 19.71 4.43 -1.78
C MET A 80 21.06 5.17 -1.85
N TRP A 81 21.13 6.24 -2.66
CA TRP A 81 22.33 7.07 -2.77
C TRP A 81 22.70 7.75 -1.46
N GLY A 82 21.71 8.33 -0.77
CA GLY A 82 21.91 9.00 0.52
C GLY A 82 22.45 8.06 1.59
N THR A 83 21.92 6.83 1.66
CA THR A 83 22.42 5.83 2.62
C THR A 83 23.86 5.39 2.30
N ALA A 84 24.19 5.22 1.02
CA ALA A 84 25.56 4.90 0.59
C ALA A 84 26.55 6.01 0.97
N GLU A 85 26.20 7.27 0.70
CA GLU A 85 27.05 8.42 1.00
C GLU A 85 27.27 8.58 2.52
N VAL A 86 26.21 8.43 3.33
CA VAL A 86 26.32 8.46 4.80
C VAL A 86 27.23 7.34 5.30
N LEU A 87 27.12 6.14 4.74
CA LEU A 87 27.96 5.00 5.11
C LEU A 87 29.43 5.27 4.76
N ASN A 88 29.71 5.78 3.56
CA ASN A 88 31.05 6.12 3.10
C ASN A 88 31.69 7.20 3.98
N ARG A 89 30.98 8.28 4.28
CA ARG A 89 31.45 9.33 5.20
C ARG A 89 31.74 8.77 6.60
N ARG A 90 30.88 7.89 7.12
CA ARG A 90 31.09 7.23 8.42
C ARG A 90 32.29 6.29 8.40
N ARG A 91 32.59 5.64 7.26
CA ARG A 91 33.78 4.79 7.10
C ARG A 91 35.04 5.67 7.07
N ALA A 92 35.09 6.67 6.19
CA ALA A 92 36.22 7.58 6.06
C ALA A 92 36.57 8.29 7.38
N LYS A 93 35.56 8.77 8.12
CA LYS A 93 35.76 9.37 9.45
C LYS A 93 36.38 8.38 10.45
N ARG A 94 35.89 7.14 10.49
CA ARG A 94 36.45 6.11 11.38
C ARG A 94 37.87 5.74 11.00
N GLU A 95 38.15 5.61 9.71
CA GLU A 95 39.49 5.31 9.20
C GLU A 95 40.49 6.41 9.52
N HIS A 96 40.09 7.68 9.37
CA HIS A 96 40.89 8.83 9.78
C HIS A 96 41.22 8.80 11.30
N LEU A 97 40.26 8.44 12.15
CA LEU A 97 40.49 8.29 13.60
C LEU A 97 41.48 7.16 13.92
N TYR A 98 41.48 6.09 13.12
CA TYR A 98 42.46 5.00 13.26
C TYR A 98 43.86 5.41 12.79
N GLN A 99 43.97 6.17 11.71
CA GLN A 99 45.25 6.63 11.16
C GLN A 99 45.93 7.69 12.03
N THR A 100 45.15 8.61 12.60
CA THR A 100 45.65 9.66 13.51
C THR A 100 45.99 9.15 14.91
N GLY A 101 45.74 7.87 15.20
CA GLY A 101 46.02 7.28 16.51
C GLY A 101 45.11 7.77 17.63
N GLN A 102 44.06 8.54 17.32
CA GLN A 102 43.08 9.01 18.30
C GLN A 102 42.30 7.86 18.95
N ILE A 103 42.18 6.73 18.25
CA ILE A 103 41.63 5.48 18.80
C ILE A 103 42.77 4.49 19.01
N SER A 104 42.95 4.04 20.25
CA SER A 104 43.95 3.04 20.60
C SER A 104 43.69 1.72 19.87
N TYR A 105 44.73 0.92 19.63
CA TYR A 105 44.57 -0.39 18.99
C TYR A 105 43.73 -1.36 19.83
N ALA A 106 43.65 -1.15 21.15
CA ALA A 106 42.81 -1.96 22.05
C ALA A 106 41.31 -1.67 21.87
N ASP A 107 40.94 -0.43 21.55
CA ASP A 107 39.55 0.02 21.45
C ASP A 107 38.92 -0.16 20.06
N ARG A 108 39.63 -0.81 19.13
CA ARG A 108 39.14 -1.05 17.76
C ARG A 108 38.13 -2.20 17.74
N VAL A 109 36.92 -1.91 17.25
CA VAL A 109 35.79 -2.86 17.17
C VAL A 109 36.10 -4.09 16.30
N TYR A 110 36.93 -3.96 15.27
CA TYR A 110 37.26 -5.04 14.33
C TYR A 110 38.76 -5.36 14.34
N LYS A 111 39.27 -5.82 15.48
CA LYS A 111 40.70 -6.12 15.65
C LYS A 111 41.13 -7.49 15.11
N TYR A 112 40.22 -8.47 15.12
CA TYR A 112 40.51 -9.89 14.88
C TYR A 112 39.65 -10.52 13.78
N LYS A 113 39.07 -9.70 12.90
CA LYS A 113 38.30 -10.16 11.74
C LYS A 113 39.07 -9.93 10.46
#